data_AF-A0A1M6GEG8-F1
#
_entry.id   AF-A0A1M6GEG8-F1
#
_cell.length_a   1.000
_cell.length_b   1.000
_cell.length_c   1.000
_cell.angle_alpha   90.00
_cell.angle_beta   90.00
_cell.angle_gamma   90.00
#
_symmetry.space_group_name_H-M   'P 1'
#
loop_
_entity.id
_entity.type
_entity.pdbx_description
1 polymer ?
#
loop_
_entity_poly.entity_id
_entity_poly.type
_entity_poly.pdbx_seq_one_letter_code
_entity_poly.pdbx_strand_id
1 'polypeptide(L)'
;MEYSEILLGIIRLLQRKYNIISEILGLTKELGEAISRNDQVSIQMVLEMRKEEMDKADACDKAISLMTNCLPREEGDLVRSCLKPDAPDGIQKNDYRKIIEISENIHSVIARCVEIDKVMNRRVAGAASYYTD
;
A
#
# COMPACT_ATOMS: atom_id res chain seq x y z
N MET A 1 -11.86 18.63 -18.51
CA MET A 1 -11.83 17.35 -17.79
C MET A 1 -12.80 17.49 -16.64
N GLU A 2 -13.83 16.65 -16.62
CA GLU A 2 -14.83 16.71 -15.55
C GLU A 2 -14.21 16.17 -14.26
N TYR A 3 -14.49 16.77 -13.09
CA TYR A 3 -13.88 16.31 -11.83
C TYR A 3 -14.17 14.84 -11.53
N SER A 4 -15.32 14.35 -11.98
CA SER A 4 -15.72 12.93 -11.96
C SER A 4 -14.70 12.02 -12.67
N GLU A 5 -14.16 12.42 -13.82
CA GLU A 5 -13.19 11.61 -14.57
C GLU A 5 -11.86 11.49 -13.81
N ILE A 6 -11.43 12.56 -13.14
CA ILE A 6 -10.21 12.57 -12.33
C ILE A 6 -10.38 11.67 -11.11
N LEU A 7 -11.52 11.76 -10.40
CA LEU A 7 -11.83 10.90 -9.26
C LEU A 7 -11.90 9.42 -9.67
N LEU A 8 -12.51 9.11 -10.81
CA LEU A 8 -12.53 7.75 -11.36
C LEU A 8 -11.12 7.25 -11.71
N GLY A 9 -10.26 8.12 -12.24
CA GLY A 9 -8.83 7.83 -12.47
C GLY A 9 -8.10 7.48 -11.18
N ILE A 10 -8.31 8.26 -10.12
CA ILE A 10 -7.75 8.01 -8.78
C ILE A 10 -8.25 6.67 -8.23
N ILE A 11 -9.54 6.36 -8.33
CA ILE A 11 -10.11 5.08 -7.88
C ILE A 11 -9.44 3.90 -8.59
N ARG A 12 -9.22 3.97 -9.91
CA ARG A 12 -8.54 2.91 -10.66
C ARG A 12 -7.09 2.73 -10.23
N LEU A 13 -6.37 3.82 -9.96
CA LEU A 13 -5.00 3.77 -9.45
C LEU A 13 -4.95 3.16 -8.03
N LEU A 14 -5.93 3.48 -7.18
CA LEU A 14 -6.05 2.88 -5.85
C LEU A 14 -6.34 1.38 -5.92
N GLN A 15 -7.25 0.94 -6.79
CA GLN A 15 -7.51 -0.49 -7.01
C GLN A 15 -6.25 -1.22 -7.48
N ARG A 16 -5.50 -0.61 -8.41
CA ARG A 16 -4.22 -1.14 -8.86
C ARG A 16 -3.21 -1.23 -7.70
N LYS A 17 -3.09 -0.15 -6.90
CA LYS A 17 -2.22 -0.12 -5.73
C LYS A 17 -2.61 -1.22 -4.74
N TYR A 18 -3.89 -1.42 -4.46
CA TYR A 18 -4.38 -2.48 -3.58
C TYR A 18 -3.91 -3.87 -4.02
N ASN A 19 -3.99 -4.18 -5.33
CA ASN A 19 -3.49 -5.45 -5.86
C ASN A 19 -1.98 -5.60 -5.68
N ILE A 20 -1.20 -4.55 -5.96
CA ILE A 20 0.25 -4.53 -5.77
C ILE A 20 0.62 -4.74 -4.30
N ILE A 21 -0.02 -4.02 -3.37
CA ILE A 21 0.24 -4.18 -1.93
C ILE A 21 -0.15 -5.58 -1.44
N SER A 22 -1.20 -6.18 -2.03
CA SER A 22 -1.60 -7.57 -1.73
C SER A 22 -0.54 -8.58 -2.23
N GLU A 23 0.09 -8.31 -3.36
CA GLU A 23 1.22 -9.11 -3.87
C GLU A 23 2.44 -8.98 -2.95
N ILE A 24 2.76 -7.76 -2.51
CA ILE A 24 3.82 -7.52 -1.51
C ILE A 24 3.55 -8.34 -0.24
N LEU A 25 2.30 -8.44 0.22
CA LEU A 25 1.94 -9.30 1.36
C LEU A 25 2.23 -10.78 1.08
N GLY A 26 1.90 -11.27 -0.13
CA GLY A 26 2.21 -12.62 -0.58
C GLY A 26 3.70 -12.90 -0.55
N LEU A 27 4.48 -12.06 -1.21
CA LEU A 27 5.95 -12.15 -1.25
C LEU A 27 6.58 -12.03 0.15
N THR A 28 6.01 -11.20 1.03
CA THR A 28 6.49 -11.08 2.42
C THR A 28 6.30 -12.38 3.19
N LYS A 29 5.20 -13.12 2.96
CA LYS A 29 4.99 -14.45 3.55
C LYS A 29 5.96 -15.48 2.97
N GLU A 30 6.09 -15.50 1.65
CA GLU A 30 7.00 -16.42 0.95
C GLU A 30 8.45 -16.23 1.41
N LEU A 31 8.88 -14.97 1.60
CA LEU A 31 10.19 -14.64 2.15
C LEU A 31 10.37 -15.26 3.55
N GLY A 32 9.35 -15.18 4.41
CA GLY A 32 9.37 -15.78 5.74
C GLY A 32 9.51 -17.29 5.72
N GLU A 33 8.89 -17.95 4.75
CA GLU A 33 9.03 -19.39 4.55
C GLU A 33 10.42 -19.76 4.01
N ALA A 34 10.93 -19.02 3.02
CA ALA A 34 12.26 -19.23 2.46
C ALA A 34 13.36 -19.09 3.51
N ILE A 35 13.25 -18.07 4.38
CA ILE A 35 14.11 -17.91 5.56
C ILE A 35 14.00 -19.13 6.50
N SER A 36 12.80 -19.63 6.75
CA SER A 36 12.59 -20.79 7.63
C SER A 36 13.24 -22.06 7.08
N ARG A 37 13.30 -22.21 5.75
CA ARG A 37 13.96 -23.33 5.06
C ARG A 37 15.45 -23.12 4.83
N ASN A 38 15.99 -21.95 5.21
CA ASN A 38 17.36 -21.53 4.92
C ASN A 38 17.71 -21.60 3.41
N ASP A 39 16.73 -21.32 2.55
CA ASP A 39 16.87 -21.37 1.10
C ASP A 39 17.34 -20.01 0.56
N GLN A 40 18.66 -19.87 0.45
CA GLN A 40 19.30 -18.60 0.07
C GLN A 40 18.97 -18.15 -1.36
N VAL A 41 18.73 -19.09 -2.29
CA VAL A 41 18.37 -18.75 -3.67
C VAL A 41 16.96 -18.16 -3.71
N SER A 42 16.01 -18.81 -3.05
CA SER A 42 14.63 -18.31 -2.96
C SER A 42 14.55 -17.00 -2.19
N ILE A 43 15.34 -16.81 -1.12
CA ILE A 43 15.39 -15.54 -0.38
C ILE A 43 15.76 -14.38 -1.31
N GLN A 44 16.84 -14.52 -2.09
CA GLN A 44 17.30 -13.46 -2.99
C GLN A 44 16.27 -13.16 -4.07
N MET A 45 15.71 -14.20 -4.69
CA MET A 45 14.69 -14.07 -5.73
C MET A 45 13.44 -13.36 -5.22
N VAL A 46 12.92 -13.75 -4.05
CA VAL A 46 11.72 -13.13 -3.44
C VAL A 46 11.97 -11.68 -3.03
N LEU A 47 13.16 -11.34 -2.56
CA LEU A 47 13.53 -9.96 -2.25
C LEU A 47 13.52 -9.08 -3.50
N GLU A 48 14.04 -9.56 -4.62
CA GLU A 48 14.03 -8.83 -5.89
C GLU A 48 12.61 -8.60 -6.40
N MET A 49 11.77 -9.66 -6.43
CA MET A 49 10.36 -9.54 -6.82
C MET A 49 9.60 -8.57 -5.91
N ARG A 50 9.83 -8.64 -4.59
CA ARG A 50 9.19 -7.73 -3.63
C ARG A 50 9.60 -6.28 -3.88
N LYS A 51 10.88 -6.03 -4.18
CA LYS A 51 11.37 -4.69 -4.51
C LYS A 51 10.69 -4.14 -5.77
N GLU A 52 10.55 -4.95 -6.82
CA GLU A 52 9.85 -4.54 -8.05
C GLU A 52 8.39 -4.16 -7.77
N GLU A 53 7.68 -4.90 -6.92
CA GLU A 53 6.32 -4.54 -6.53
C GLU A 53 6.26 -3.25 -5.70
N MET A 54 7.24 -3.01 -4.82
CA MET A 54 7.34 -1.75 -4.08
C MET A 54 7.56 -0.55 -5.03
N ASP A 55 8.43 -0.70 -6.04
CA ASP A 55 8.65 0.34 -7.05
C ASP A 55 7.36 0.63 -7.85
N LYS A 56 6.54 -0.39 -8.13
CA LYS A 56 5.22 -0.23 -8.79
C LYS A 56 4.23 0.49 -7.87
N ALA A 57 4.23 0.21 -6.57
CA ALA A 57 3.38 0.90 -5.60
C ALA A 57 3.73 2.39 -5.51
N ASP A 58 5.02 2.73 -5.47
CA ASP A 58 5.50 4.11 -5.47
C ASP A 58 5.09 4.87 -6.75
N ALA A 59 5.10 4.19 -7.90
CA ALA A 59 4.62 4.78 -9.14
C ALA A 59 3.11 5.10 -9.09
N CYS A 60 2.30 4.24 -8.47
CA CYS A 60 0.89 4.53 -8.22
C CYS A 60 0.71 5.74 -7.30
N ASP A 61 1.49 5.86 -6.24
CA ASP A 61 1.40 6.99 -5.32
C ASP A 61 1.75 8.32 -5.97
N LYS A 62 2.79 8.35 -6.81
CA LYS A 62 3.14 9.51 -7.62
C LYS A 62 1.99 9.88 -8.57
N ALA A 63 1.40 8.90 -9.25
CA ALA A 63 0.29 9.14 -10.18
C ALA A 63 -0.97 9.67 -9.47
N ILE A 64 -1.34 9.12 -8.31
CA ILE A 64 -2.46 9.59 -7.49
C ILE A 64 -2.21 11.02 -7.04
N SER A 65 -1.01 11.34 -6.57
CA SER A 65 -0.63 12.69 -6.15
C SER A 65 -0.76 13.69 -7.30
N LEU A 66 -0.26 13.35 -8.49
CA LEU A 66 -0.39 14.19 -9.69
C LEU A 66 -1.85 14.44 -10.07
N MET A 67 -2.69 13.40 -10.10
CA MET A 67 -4.13 13.55 -10.40
C MET A 67 -4.85 14.38 -9.34
N THR A 68 -4.50 14.20 -8.06
CA THR A 68 -5.10 14.95 -6.96
C THR A 68 -4.74 16.44 -7.05
N ASN A 69 -3.56 16.78 -7.56
CA ASN A 69 -3.15 18.17 -7.79
C ASN A 69 -3.83 18.84 -9.00
N CYS A 70 -4.48 18.05 -9.87
CA CYS A 70 -5.33 18.58 -10.95
C CYS A 70 -6.74 18.91 -10.49
N LEU A 71 -7.15 18.50 -9.28
CA LEU A 71 -8.43 18.87 -8.70
C LEU A 71 -8.41 20.29 -8.13
N PRO A 72 -9.57 20.96 -8.02
CA PRO A 72 -9.72 22.17 -7.24
C PRO A 72 -9.24 21.93 -5.81
N ARG A 73 -8.72 22.97 -5.16
CA ARG A 73 -8.11 22.86 -3.84
C ARG A 73 -8.99 22.10 -2.84
N GLU A 74 -10.27 22.45 -2.73
CA GLU A 74 -11.21 21.82 -1.81
C GLU A 74 -11.35 20.31 -2.07
N GLU A 75 -11.54 19.92 -3.33
CA GLU A 75 -11.71 18.51 -3.69
C GLU A 75 -10.39 17.73 -3.59
N GLY A 76 -9.26 18.35 -3.92
CA GLY A 76 -7.94 17.76 -3.73
C GLY A 76 -7.60 17.55 -2.25
N ASP A 77 -7.95 18.49 -1.39
CA ASP A 77 -7.76 18.39 0.07
C ASP A 77 -8.69 17.33 0.68
N LEU A 78 -9.90 17.20 0.16
CA LEU A 78 -10.82 16.13 0.54
C LEU A 78 -10.27 14.75 0.14
N VAL A 79 -9.82 14.57 -1.11
CA VAL A 79 -9.17 13.33 -1.54
C VAL A 79 -7.97 12.99 -0.66
N ARG A 80 -7.07 13.96 -0.39
CA ARG A 80 -5.92 13.75 0.50
C ARG A 80 -6.33 13.30 1.90
N SER A 81 -7.48 13.77 2.40
CA SER A 81 -8.02 13.36 3.69
C SER A 81 -8.59 11.94 3.64
N CYS A 82 -9.31 11.60 2.57
CA CYS A 82 -9.84 10.25 2.34
C CYS A 82 -8.76 9.16 2.18
N LEU A 83 -7.54 9.54 1.78
CA LEU A 83 -6.41 8.63 1.61
C LEU A 83 -5.68 8.29 2.92
N LYS A 84 -6.06 8.91 4.04
CA LYS A 84 -5.42 8.67 5.34
C LYS A 84 -6.15 7.57 6.13
N PRO A 85 -5.49 6.93 7.11
CA PRO A 85 -6.15 5.96 7.99
C PRO A 85 -7.29 6.56 8.82
N ASP A 86 -7.23 7.86 9.13
CA ASP A 86 -8.24 8.63 9.87
C ASP A 86 -9.18 9.39 8.92
N ALA A 87 -9.63 8.72 7.86
CA ALA A 87 -10.48 9.32 6.85
C ALA A 87 -11.79 9.91 7.45
N PRO A 88 -12.35 10.97 6.84
CA PRO A 88 -13.52 11.64 7.40
C PRO A 88 -14.77 10.76 7.35
N ASP A 89 -15.52 10.74 8.46
CA ASP A 89 -16.84 10.12 8.52
C ASP A 89 -17.92 10.96 7.80
N GLY A 90 -19.03 10.30 7.43
CA GLY A 90 -20.24 10.99 6.96
C GLY A 90 -20.19 11.52 5.52
N ILE A 91 -19.16 11.18 4.74
CA ILE A 91 -19.12 11.53 3.31
C ILE A 91 -20.19 10.75 2.53
N GLN A 92 -21.09 11.49 1.87
CA GLN A 92 -22.21 10.90 1.10
C GLN A 92 -21.92 10.70 -0.39
N LYS A 93 -20.93 11.42 -0.96
CA LYS A 93 -20.57 11.30 -2.38
C LYS A 93 -19.94 9.92 -2.66
N ASN A 94 -20.50 9.17 -3.62
CA ASN A 94 -20.11 7.79 -3.91
C ASN A 94 -18.62 7.62 -4.24
N ASP A 95 -18.02 8.50 -5.04
CA ASP A 95 -16.61 8.38 -5.44
C ASP A 95 -15.66 8.48 -4.24
N TYR A 96 -15.90 9.43 -3.35
CA TYR A 96 -15.09 9.62 -2.14
C TYR A 96 -15.25 8.46 -1.17
N ARG A 97 -16.47 7.92 -1.02
CA ARG A 97 -16.68 6.69 -0.24
C ARG A 97 -15.87 5.53 -0.80
N LYS A 98 -15.80 5.40 -2.14
CA LYS A 98 -15.00 4.34 -2.77
C LYS A 98 -13.50 4.55 -2.56
N ILE A 99 -13.03 5.79 -2.60
CA ILE A 99 -11.64 6.15 -2.26
C ILE A 99 -11.33 5.72 -0.82
N ILE A 100 -12.18 6.07 0.14
CA ILE A 100 -12.02 5.69 1.56
C ILE A 100 -11.95 4.17 1.69
N GLU A 101 -12.95 3.45 1.15
CA GLU A 101 -13.04 1.98 1.26
C GLU A 101 -11.76 1.29 0.73
N ILE A 102 -11.26 1.71 -0.43
CA ILE A 102 -10.04 1.12 -0.99
C ILE A 102 -8.81 1.50 -0.15
N SER A 103 -8.73 2.74 0.33
CA SER A 103 -7.63 3.21 1.16
C SER A 103 -7.55 2.45 2.50
N GLU A 104 -8.68 2.21 3.15
CA GLU A 104 -8.78 1.40 4.36
C GLU A 104 -8.29 -0.03 4.13
N ASN A 105 -8.71 -0.64 3.01
CA ASN A 105 -8.25 -1.96 2.61
C ASN A 105 -6.74 -1.99 2.37
N ILE A 106 -6.17 -0.98 1.70
CA ILE A 106 -4.71 -0.85 1.52
C ILE A 106 -4.01 -0.76 2.87
N HIS A 107 -4.48 0.09 3.79
CA HIS A 107 -3.89 0.22 5.12
C HIS A 107 -3.94 -1.09 5.92
N SER A 108 -5.06 -1.82 5.83
CA SER A 108 -5.19 -3.14 6.46
C SER A 108 -4.18 -4.15 5.94
N VAL A 109 -3.94 -4.18 4.62
CA VAL A 109 -2.92 -5.06 4.03
C VAL A 109 -1.52 -4.63 4.43
N ILE A 110 -1.20 -3.33 4.43
CA ILE A 110 0.09 -2.80 4.88
C ILE A 110 0.35 -3.18 6.34
N ALA A 111 -0.64 -3.02 7.23
CA ALA A 111 -0.52 -3.39 8.64
C ALA A 111 -0.16 -4.88 8.79
N ARG A 112 -0.81 -5.76 8.01
CA ARG A 112 -0.49 -7.19 8.00
C ARG A 112 0.91 -7.48 7.47
N CYS A 113 1.37 -6.77 6.44
CA CYS A 113 2.75 -6.88 5.97
C CYS A 113 3.75 -6.54 7.08
N VAL A 114 3.52 -5.43 7.78
CA VAL A 114 4.38 -4.96 8.87
C VAL A 114 4.43 -5.97 10.02
N GLU A 115 3.30 -6.57 10.39
CA GLU A 115 3.29 -7.59 11.45
C GLU A 115 4.10 -8.83 11.10
N ILE A 116 4.05 -9.30 9.85
CA ILE A 116 4.88 -10.42 9.40
C ILE A 116 6.35 -10.01 9.37
N ASP A 117 6.65 -8.84 8.82
CA ASP A 117 8.01 -8.29 8.72
C ASP A 117 8.66 -8.15 10.10
N LYS A 118 7.92 -7.68 11.12
CA LYS A 118 8.35 -7.65 12.53
C LYS A 118 8.76 -9.02 13.05
N VAL A 119 7.90 -10.02 12.88
CA VAL A 119 8.16 -11.39 13.37
C VAL A 119 9.40 -11.98 12.68
N MET A 120 9.49 -11.82 11.36
CA MET A 120 10.65 -12.30 10.58
C MET A 120 11.94 -11.60 11.00
N ASN A 121 11.91 -10.27 11.10
CA ASN A 121 13.08 -9.46 11.40
C ASN A 121 13.63 -9.78 12.81
N ARG A 122 12.76 -9.96 13.80
CA ARG A 122 13.15 -10.42 15.15
C ARG A 122 13.78 -11.82 15.12
N ARG A 123 13.25 -12.74 14.30
CA ARG A 123 13.79 -14.09 14.18
C ARG A 123 15.18 -14.12 13.52
N VAL A 124 15.41 -13.29 12.50
CA VAL A 124 16.68 -13.27 11.75
C VAL A 124 17.75 -12.47 12.48
N ALA A 125 17.41 -11.29 12.99
CA ALA A 125 18.39 -10.34 13.54
C ALA A 125 18.48 -10.36 15.07
N GLY A 126 17.53 -11.00 15.78
CA GLY A 126 17.51 -11.05 17.24
C GLY A 126 17.57 -9.64 17.85
N ALA A 127 18.61 -9.38 18.64
CA ALA A 127 18.86 -8.09 19.28
C ALA A 127 19.17 -6.95 18.29
N ALA A 128 19.55 -7.25 17.04
CA ALA A 128 19.78 -6.27 15.99
C ALA A 128 18.53 -6.03 15.12
N SER A 129 17.35 -6.43 15.59
CA SER A 129 16.10 -6.24 14.85
C SER A 129 15.77 -4.77 14.68
N TYR A 130 15.34 -4.40 13.47
CA TYR A 130 14.84 -3.07 13.13
C TYR A 130 13.63 -2.64 13.98
N TYR A 131 12.86 -3.61 14.50
CA TYR A 131 11.67 -3.38 15.32
C TYR A 131 11.90 -3.63 16.82
N THR A 132 13.09 -3.27 17.31
CA THR A 132 13.35 -3.18 18.75
C THR A 132 12.63 -1.94 19.30
N ASP A 133 11.93 -2.13 20.43
CA ASP A 133 11.26 -1.05 21.17
C ASP A 133 12.27 -0.12 21.85
#